data_AF-A0A151R198-F1
#
_entry.id   AF-A0A151R198-F1
#
_cell.length_a   1.000
_cell.length_b   1.000
_cell.length_c   1.000
_cell.angle_alpha   90.00
_cell.angle_beta   90.00
_cell.angle_gamma   90.00
#
_symmetry.space_group_name_H-M   'P 1'
#
loop_
_entity.id
_entity.type
_entity.pdbx_description
1 polymer ?
#
loop_
_entity_poly.entity_id
_entity_poly.type
_entity_poly.pdbx_seq_one_letter_code
_entity_poly.pdbx_strand_id
1 'polypeptide(L)'
;MGWKSVVALVLWLNLLLFSMVSASHEPVPVPAVSINNNRCRPELSICLLPPLLGGKDCCPLIQGLVDLDAALCLCAVLSANIGEIIHIRLNLLVNLILNNCGRKLKNFECN
;
A
#
# COMPACT_ATOMS: atom_id res chain seq x y z
N MET A 1 41.86 -35.51 -10.76
CA MET A 1 40.69 -36.04 -10.02
C MET A 1 40.11 -35.01 -9.02
N GLY A 2 40.11 -33.69 -9.31
CA GLY A 2 39.79 -32.65 -8.28
C GLY A 2 38.64 -31.68 -8.63
N TRP A 3 38.49 -31.28 -9.89
CA TRP A 3 37.52 -30.23 -10.29
C TRP A 3 36.05 -30.65 -10.08
N LYS A 4 35.72 -31.93 -10.30
CA LYS A 4 34.36 -32.46 -10.16
C LYS A 4 33.79 -32.26 -8.75
N SER A 5 34.66 -32.35 -7.75
CA SER A 5 34.31 -32.15 -6.33
C SER A 5 34.15 -30.67 -5.99
N VAL A 6 34.99 -29.79 -6.58
CA VAL A 6 34.88 -28.33 -6.43
C VAL A 6 33.56 -27.79 -6.99
N VAL A 7 33.14 -28.26 -8.17
CA VAL A 7 31.86 -27.83 -8.80
C VAL A 7 30.66 -28.23 -7.95
N ALA A 8 30.67 -29.45 -7.41
CA ALA A 8 29.61 -29.91 -6.50
C ALA A 8 29.52 -29.05 -5.24
N LEU A 9 30.67 -28.66 -4.67
CA LEU A 9 30.73 -27.86 -3.45
C LEU A 9 30.25 -26.42 -3.68
N VAL A 10 30.62 -25.80 -4.82
CA VAL A 10 30.16 -24.46 -5.20
C VAL A 10 28.65 -24.44 -5.47
N LEU A 11 28.11 -25.46 -6.16
CA LEU A 11 26.67 -25.56 -6.41
C LEU A 11 25.87 -25.71 -5.11
N TRP A 12 26.37 -26.51 -4.17
CA TRP A 12 25.71 -26.74 -2.89
C TRP A 12 25.74 -25.49 -2.00
N LEU A 13 26.88 -24.80 -1.95
CA LEU A 13 27.01 -23.56 -1.20
C LEU A 13 26.09 -22.46 -1.77
N ASN A 14 25.98 -22.33 -3.10
CA ASN A 14 25.05 -21.39 -3.71
C ASN A 14 23.59 -21.74 -3.37
N LEU A 15 23.17 -23.01 -3.47
CA LEU A 15 21.82 -23.45 -3.11
C LEU A 15 21.45 -23.18 -1.64
N LEU A 16 22.42 -23.36 -0.73
CA LEU A 16 22.26 -23.03 0.69
C LEU A 16 22.14 -21.52 0.91
N LEU A 17 22.91 -20.70 0.17
CA LEU A 17 22.80 -19.24 0.21
C LEU A 17 21.44 -18.75 -0.31
N PHE A 18 20.88 -19.39 -1.34
CA PHE A 18 19.54 -19.05 -1.85
C PHE A 18 18.40 -19.46 -0.91
N SER A 19 18.62 -20.46 -0.05
CA SER A 19 17.61 -20.93 0.90
C SER A 19 17.46 -20.02 2.13
N MET A 20 18.40 -19.09 2.34
CA MET A 20 18.31 -18.07 3.41
C MET A 20 17.35 -16.92 3.06
N VAL A 21 16.74 -16.91 1.86
CA VAL A 21 15.65 -15.97 1.55
C VAL A 21 14.35 -16.50 2.17
N SER A 22 14.14 -16.15 3.44
CA SER A 22 12.86 -16.37 4.11
C SER A 22 11.87 -15.30 3.65
N ALA A 23 10.82 -15.69 2.95
CA ALA A 23 9.63 -14.86 2.79
C ALA A 23 8.82 -14.94 4.10
N SER A 24 9.19 -14.12 5.08
CA SER A 24 8.42 -13.96 6.31
C SER A 24 7.04 -13.38 5.97
N HIS A 25 6.03 -14.23 5.80
CA HIS A 25 4.64 -13.82 5.93
C HIS A 25 4.36 -13.64 7.42
N GLU A 26 4.82 -12.53 7.98
CA GLU A 26 4.16 -11.98 9.17
C GLU A 26 2.72 -11.62 8.79
N PRO A 27 1.72 -11.85 9.66
CA PRO A 27 0.49 -11.09 9.60
C PRO A 27 0.89 -9.64 9.83
N VAL A 28 1.06 -8.90 8.73
CA VAL A 28 1.56 -7.53 8.72
C VAL A 28 0.76 -6.73 9.73
N PRO A 29 1.36 -6.29 10.85
CA PRO A 29 0.83 -5.12 11.54
C PRO A 29 0.95 -4.02 10.48
N VAL A 30 -0.18 -3.44 10.07
CA VAL A 30 -0.23 -2.27 9.19
C VAL A 30 0.97 -1.37 9.54
N PRO A 31 1.95 -1.23 8.65
CA PRO A 31 3.08 -0.38 8.94
C PRO A 31 2.49 1.01 9.16
N ALA A 32 2.76 1.62 10.31
CA ALA A 32 2.62 3.06 10.48
C ALA A 32 3.30 3.66 9.26
N VAL A 33 2.49 4.13 8.31
CA VAL A 33 3.00 4.47 6.99
C VAL A 33 3.97 5.61 7.23
N SER A 34 5.26 5.34 7.09
CA SER A 34 6.23 6.39 6.81
C SER A 34 5.87 6.86 5.41
N ILE A 35 4.86 7.73 5.35
CA ILE A 35 4.53 8.52 4.18
C ILE A 35 5.75 9.41 4.05
N ASN A 36 6.78 8.91 3.36
CA ASN A 36 7.78 9.79 2.82
C ASN A 36 6.98 10.80 2.02
N ASN A 37 7.10 12.08 2.39
CA ASN A 37 6.24 13.20 1.96
C ASN A 37 6.23 13.42 0.43
N ASN A 38 6.87 12.55 -0.35
CA ASN A 38 6.98 12.57 -1.80
C ASN A 38 6.02 11.59 -2.51
N ARG A 39 5.40 10.61 -1.84
CA ARG A 39 4.52 9.62 -2.53
C ARG A 39 3.04 9.99 -2.48
N CYS A 40 2.58 10.47 -1.33
CA CYS A 40 1.23 10.98 -1.19
C CYS A 40 1.19 12.46 -1.51
N ARG A 41 0.45 12.82 -2.55
CA ARG A 41 0.27 14.23 -2.91
C ARG A 41 -0.60 14.92 -1.84
N PRO A 42 -0.17 16.06 -1.28
CA PRO A 42 -0.94 16.78 -0.25
C PRO A 42 -2.31 17.28 -0.74
N GLU A 43 -2.49 17.38 -2.06
CA GLU A 43 -3.75 17.81 -2.69
C GLU A 43 -4.89 16.78 -2.58
N LEU A 44 -4.65 15.57 -2.05
CA LEU A 44 -5.69 14.55 -1.85
C LEU A 44 -6.80 14.99 -0.88
N SER A 45 -6.56 16.03 -0.06
CA SER A 45 -7.61 16.64 0.78
C SER A 45 -8.81 17.11 -0.05
N ILE A 46 -8.60 17.48 -1.32
CA ILE A 46 -9.67 17.95 -2.21
C ILE A 46 -10.71 16.86 -2.53
N CYS A 47 -10.34 15.58 -2.41
CA CYS A 47 -11.23 14.44 -2.58
C CYS A 47 -12.33 14.34 -1.50
N LEU A 48 -12.16 15.03 -0.37
CA LEU A 48 -13.09 14.99 0.76
C LEU A 48 -14.08 16.15 0.77
N LEU A 49 -13.84 17.23 0.01
CA LEU A 49 -14.75 18.37 -0.02
C LEU A 49 -16.07 17.96 -0.69
N PRO A 50 -17.24 18.16 -0.07
CA PRO A 50 -18.50 18.16 -0.82
C PRO A 50 -18.46 19.31 -1.83
N PRO A 51 -18.85 19.13 -3.11
CA PRO A 51 -19.55 17.99 -3.73
C PRO A 51 -18.63 16.95 -4.41
N LEU A 52 -17.32 17.05 -4.21
CA LEU A 52 -16.26 16.32 -4.89
C LEU A 52 -15.91 14.96 -4.26
N LEU A 53 -16.75 14.42 -3.38
CA LEU A 53 -16.62 13.07 -2.80
C LEU A 53 -16.39 12.03 -3.90
N GLY A 54 -15.12 11.69 -4.13
CA GLY A 54 -14.69 10.79 -5.20
C GLY A 54 -14.74 11.36 -6.64
N GLY A 55 -14.95 12.66 -6.83
CA GLY A 55 -15.25 13.31 -8.11
C GLY A 55 -14.12 13.35 -9.16
N LYS A 56 -14.41 13.99 -10.32
CA LYS A 56 -13.54 14.11 -11.51
C LYS A 56 -12.14 14.67 -11.23
N ASP A 57 -12.00 15.53 -10.23
CA ASP A 57 -10.71 16.12 -9.85
C ASP A 57 -9.90 15.21 -8.92
N CYS A 58 -10.56 14.28 -8.22
CA CYS A 58 -9.91 13.34 -7.30
C CYS A 58 -9.25 12.15 -8.03
N CYS A 59 -9.94 11.56 -9.01
CA CYS A 59 -9.44 10.39 -9.73
C CYS A 59 -8.06 10.58 -10.43
N PRO A 60 -7.76 11.71 -11.11
CA PRO A 60 -6.44 11.92 -11.70
C PRO A 60 -5.32 12.05 -10.65
N LEU A 61 -5.63 12.50 -9.42
CA LEU A 61 -4.66 12.59 -8.33
C LEU A 61 -4.22 11.21 -7.81
N ILE A 62 -5.11 10.20 -7.88
CA ILE A 62 -4.82 8.82 -7.47
C ILE A 62 -4.48 7.89 -8.66
N GLN A 63 -4.61 8.36 -9.89
CA GLN A 63 -4.37 7.58 -11.11
C GLN A 63 -2.91 7.14 -11.25
N GLY A 64 -1.97 7.94 -10.76
CA GLY A 64 -0.53 7.64 -10.79
C GLY A 64 -0.04 6.74 -9.64
N LEU A 65 -0.91 6.42 -8.68
CA LEU A 65 -0.58 5.58 -7.53
C LEU A 65 -1.08 4.14 -7.76
N VAL A 66 -0.31 3.17 -7.27
CA VAL A 66 -0.76 1.78 -7.11
C VAL A 66 -1.98 1.74 -6.19
N ASP A 67 -2.93 0.83 -6.41
CA ASP A 67 -4.18 0.76 -5.63
C ASP A 67 -3.96 0.78 -4.11
N LEU A 68 -3.00 -0.01 -3.62
CA LEU A 68 -2.65 -0.05 -2.21
C LEU A 68 -2.10 1.29 -1.69
N ASP A 69 -1.27 1.96 -2.48
CA ASP A 69 -0.67 3.23 -2.09
C ASP A 69 -1.69 4.37 -2.09
N ALA A 70 -2.56 4.40 -3.10
CA ALA A 70 -3.68 5.34 -3.16
C ALA A 70 -4.57 5.22 -1.93
N ALA A 71 -4.89 3.99 -1.52
CA ALA A 71 -5.73 3.75 -0.36
C ALA A 71 -5.07 4.14 0.96
N LEU A 72 -3.77 3.85 1.13
CA LEU A 72 -2.99 4.29 2.30
C LEU A 72 -2.88 5.83 2.37
N CYS A 73 -2.64 6.50 1.23
CA CYS A 73 -2.63 7.96 1.18
C CYS A 73 -4.00 8.55 1.54
N LEU A 74 -5.09 7.96 1.05
CA LEU A 74 -6.44 8.37 1.41
C LEU A 74 -6.72 8.15 2.90
N CYS A 75 -6.34 7.00 3.49
CA CYS A 75 -6.48 6.75 4.92
C CYS A 75 -5.77 7.81 5.76
N ALA A 76 -4.54 8.19 5.39
CA ALA A 76 -3.78 9.19 6.12
C ALA A 76 -4.46 10.58 6.08
N VAL A 77 -4.94 10.99 4.90
CA VAL A 77 -5.67 12.25 4.74
C VAL A 77 -6.99 12.22 5.51
N LEU A 78 -7.74 11.11 5.44
CA LEU A 78 -9.00 10.94 6.15
C LEU A 78 -8.82 10.89 7.67
N SER A 79 -7.78 10.19 8.14
CA SER A 79 -7.41 10.12 9.56
C SER A 79 -7.09 11.50 10.11
N ALA A 80 -6.39 12.34 9.34
CA ALA A 80 -6.11 13.73 9.71
C ALA A 80 -7.36 14.63 9.75
N ASN A 81 -8.40 14.33 8.96
CA ASN A 81 -9.63 15.14 8.90
C ASN A 81 -10.72 14.70 9.90
N ILE A 82 -10.85 13.39 10.14
CA ILE A 82 -11.97 12.79 10.90
C ILE A 82 -11.51 12.31 12.28
N GLY A 83 -10.20 12.20 12.52
CA GLY A 83 -9.60 11.64 13.73
C GLY A 83 -9.60 10.11 13.74
N GLU A 84 -8.81 9.51 14.63
CA GLU A 84 -8.60 8.04 14.72
C GLU A 84 -9.81 7.26 15.29
N ILE A 85 -10.82 7.94 15.85
CA ILE A 85 -11.84 7.28 16.70
C ILE A 85 -12.83 6.43 15.87
N ILE A 86 -12.95 6.63 14.55
CA ILE A 86 -13.96 5.95 13.72
C ILE A 86 -13.38 5.32 12.44
N HIS A 87 -12.58 4.27 12.60
CA HIS A 87 -12.01 3.47 11.50
C HIS A 87 -13.05 2.99 10.46
N ILE A 88 -14.27 2.66 10.89
CA ILE A 88 -15.37 2.21 10.01
C ILE A 88 -15.73 3.29 8.97
N ARG A 89 -15.68 4.57 9.36
CA ARG A 89 -15.99 5.69 8.46
C ARG A 89 -14.84 5.97 7.50
N LEU A 90 -13.60 5.76 7.94
CA LEU A 90 -12.41 5.85 7.09
C LEU A 90 -12.50 4.83 5.95
N ASN A 91 -12.69 3.56 6.28
CA ASN A 91 -12.79 2.46 5.31
C ASN A 91 -13.91 2.69 4.28
N LEU A 92 -15.07 3.15 4.77
CA LEU A 92 -16.20 3.45 3.91
C LEU A 92 -15.90 4.60 2.94
N LEU A 93 -15.29 5.70 3.41
CA LEU A 93 -14.95 6.84 2.54
C LEU A 93 -13.86 6.49 1.52
N VAL A 94 -12.82 5.75 1.93
CA VAL A 94 -11.78 5.28 1.01
C VAL A 94 -12.39 4.42 -0.09
N ASN A 95 -13.24 3.46 0.28
CA ASN A 95 -13.89 2.58 -0.68
C ASN A 95 -14.86 3.33 -1.61
N LEU A 96 -15.58 4.33 -1.10
CA LEU A 96 -16.44 5.20 -1.91
C LEU A 96 -15.64 5.99 -2.95
N ILE A 97 -14.53 6.61 -2.56
CA ILE A 97 -13.67 7.39 -3.46
C ILE A 97 -13.05 6.49 -4.53
N LEU A 98 -12.47 5.35 -4.12
CA LEU A 98 -11.89 4.38 -5.05
C LEU A 98 -12.94 3.85 -6.04
N ASN A 99 -14.11 3.45 -5.55
CA ASN A 99 -15.18 2.92 -6.39
C ASN A 99 -15.69 3.98 -7.37
N ASN A 100 -15.80 5.24 -6.96
CA ASN A 100 -16.18 6.33 -7.86
C ASN A 100 -15.13 6.57 -8.96
N CYS A 101 -13.85 6.30 -8.67
CA CYS A 101 -12.77 6.32 -9.64
C CYS A 101 -12.59 4.99 -10.41
N GLY A 102 -13.51 4.02 -10.27
CA GLY A 102 -13.45 2.73 -10.96
C GLY A 102 -12.39 1.77 -10.40
N ARG A 103 -11.80 2.07 -9.25
CA ARG A 103 -10.80 1.24 -8.57
C ARG A 103 -11.51 0.36 -7.54
N LYS A 104 -11.17 -0.93 -7.51
CA LYS A 104 -11.75 -1.88 -6.55
C LYS A 104 -10.64 -2.56 -5.78
N LEU A 105 -10.53 -2.21 -4.50
CA LEU A 105 -9.68 -2.93 -3.56
C LEU A 105 -10.52 -3.96 -2.82
N LYS A 106 -10.02 -5.20 -2.74
CA LYS A 106 -10.66 -6.25 -1.95
C LYS A 106 -10.06 -6.21 -0.55
N ASN A 107 -10.92 -6.08 0.46
CA ASN A 107 -10.58 -6.24 1.88
C ASN A 107 -9.49 -5.27 2.39
N PHE A 108 -9.57 -4.00 1.98
CA PHE A 108 -8.64 -2.97 2.47
C PHE A 108 -9.20 -2.28 3.73
N GLU A 109 -8.35 -2.15 4.74
CA GLU A 109 -8.68 -1.53 6.02
C GLU A 109 -7.62 -0.47 6.42
N CYS A 110 -8.08 0.74 6.72
CA CYS A 110 -7.33 1.83 7.34
C CYS A 110 -7.17 1.52 8.83
N ASN A 111 -6.10 0.81 9.17
CA ASN A 111 -5.68 0.58 10.54
C ASN A 111 -4.37 1.30 10.84
#